data_AF-A0A8K0I2F8-F1
#
_entry.id   AF-A0A8K0I2F8-F1
#
_cell.length_a   1.000
_cell.length_b   1.000
_cell.length_c   1.000
_cell.angle_alpha   90.00
_cell.angle_beta   90.00
_cell.angle_gamma   90.00
#
_symmetry.space_group_name_H-M   'P 1'
#
loop_
_entity.id
_entity.type
_entity.pdbx_description
1 polymer ?
#
loop_
_entity_poly.entity_id
_entity_poly.type
_entity_poly.pdbx_seq_one_letter_code
_entity_poly.pdbx_strand_id
1 'polypeptide(L)' 'MTYSFIQALEFEPGTTYGRLLTAMRSAIRDANTGVGSGPIASLLRKVFSLGLTQEPQLSSSEMFDIYRRPFLL' A
#
# COMPACT_ATOMS: atom_id res chain seq x y z
N MET A 1 5.60 -2.82 -3.72
CA MET A 1 4.72 -3.61 -2.83
C MET A 1 5.13 -3.56 -1.35
N THR A 2 6.38 -3.86 -0.98
CA THR A 2 6.80 -3.85 0.43
C THR A 2 6.63 -2.48 1.12
N TYR A 3 7.00 -1.40 0.44
CA TYR A 3 6.81 -0.04 0.94
C TYR A 3 5.34 0.26 1.30
N SER A 4 4.42 0.02 0.36
CA SER A 4 3.00 0.28 0.58
C SER A 4 2.38 -0.62 1.63
N PHE A 5 2.88 -1.85 1.79
CA PHE A 5 2.46 -2.76 2.85
C PHE A 5 2.84 -2.24 4.24
N ILE A 6 4.11 -1.85 4.44
CA ILE A 6 4.59 -1.29 5.71
C ILE A 6 3.82 -0.01 6.03
N GLN A 7 3.72 0.91 5.07
CA GLN A 7 2.99 2.16 5.23
C GLN A 7 1.52 1.93 5.62
N ALA A 8 0.86 0.95 5.00
CA ALA A 8 -0.53 0.64 5.30
C ALA A 8 -0.73 0.06 6.71
N LEU A 9 0.16 -0.82 7.17
CA LEU A 9 0.07 -1.41 8.51
C LEU A 9 0.36 -0.42 9.63
N GLU A 10 1.27 0.53 9.42
CA GLU A 10 1.55 1.60 10.39
C GLU A 10 0.35 2.53 10.60
N PHE A 11 -0.45 2.75 9.55
CA PHE A 11 -1.63 3.61 9.60
C PHE A 11 -2.90 2.92 10.10
N GLU A 12 -3.08 1.62 9.83
CA GLU A 12 -4.25 0.86 10.29
C GLU A 12 -3.88 -0.45 11.03
N PRO A 13 -3.52 -0.36 12.32
CA PRO A 13 -3.33 -1.54 13.16
C PRO A 13 -4.65 -2.32 13.32
N GLY A 14 -4.59 -3.66 13.22
CA GLY A 14 -5.78 -4.51 13.40
C GLY A 14 -6.79 -4.45 12.25
N THR A 15 -6.30 -4.27 11.02
CA THR A 15 -7.12 -4.16 9.81
C THR A 15 -7.60 -5.53 9.27
N THR A 16 -8.38 -5.52 8.18
CA THR A 16 -8.78 -6.72 7.43
C THR A 16 -8.04 -6.79 6.09
N TYR A 17 -8.05 -7.93 5.42
CA TYR A 17 -7.37 -8.08 4.12
C TYR A 17 -7.86 -7.06 3.06
N GLY A 18 -9.17 -6.80 3.00
CA GLY A 18 -9.74 -5.84 2.04
C GLY A 18 -9.39 -4.39 2.36
N ARG A 19 -9.37 -4.03 3.64
CA ARG A 19 -8.93 -2.70 4.09
C ARG A 19 -7.44 -2.51 3.86
N LEU A 20 -6.62 -3.51 4.15
CA LEU A 20 -5.18 -3.50 3.86
C LEU A 20 -4.89 -3.25 2.37
N LEU A 21 -5.56 -3.98 1.45
CA LEU A 21 -5.40 -3.75 0.01
C LEU A 21 -5.77 -2.32 -0.39
N THR A 22 -6.84 -1.77 0.19
CA THR A 22 -7.29 -0.39 -0.06
C THR A 22 -6.26 0.62 0.44
N ALA A 23 -5.74 0.43 1.66
CA ALA A 23 -4.70 1.28 2.24
C ALA A 23 -3.41 1.23 1.42
N MET A 24 -3.00 0.03 0.95
CA MET A 24 -1.84 -0.11 0.06
C MET A 24 -2.03 0.64 -1.27
N ARG A 25 -3.25 0.63 -1.85
CA ARG A 25 -3.56 1.43 -3.06
C ARG A 25 -3.44 2.92 -2.79
N SER A 26 -3.92 3.40 -1.63
CA SER A 26 -3.75 4.79 -1.24
C SER A 26 -2.27 5.14 -1.11
N ALA A 27 -1.49 4.34 -0.37
CA ALA A 27 -0.06 4.58 -0.18
C ALA A 27 0.72 4.66 -1.52
N ILE A 28 0.34 3.85 -2.51
CA ILE A 28 0.93 3.91 -3.86
C ILE A 28 0.54 5.21 -4.58
N ARG A 29 -0.74 5.62 -4.52
CA ARG A 29 -1.22 6.87 -5.13
C ARG A 29 -0.59 8.10 -4.46
N ASP A 30 -0.45 8.08 -3.15
CA ASP A 30 0.08 9.18 -2.36
C ASP A 30 1.60 9.34 -2.62
N ALA A 31 2.31 8.22 -2.76
CA ALA A 31 3.71 8.22 -3.21
C ALA A 31 3.87 8.78 -4.64
N ASN A 32 2.94 8.48 -5.55
CA ASN A 32 2.94 9.01 -6.92
C ASN A 32 2.63 10.52 -6.99
N THR A 33 1.76 11.03 -6.11
CA THR A 33 1.40 12.46 -6.07
C THR A 33 2.46 13.32 -5.37
N GLY A 34 3.41 12.69 -4.66
CA GLY A 34 4.62 13.35 -4.19
C GLY A 34 4.40 14.31 -3.01
N VAL A 35 3.56 13.93 -2.06
CA VAL A 35 3.37 14.64 -0.79
C VAL A 35 4.59 14.39 0.12
N GLY A 36 5.71 15.02 -0.21
CA GLY A 36 6.97 14.92 0.53
C GLY A 36 7.95 15.99 0.07
N SER A 37 8.04 17.11 0.81
CA SER A 37 8.94 18.22 0.53
C SER A 37 10.32 17.94 1.16
N GLY A 38 11.14 17.14 0.48
CA GLY A 38 12.53 16.88 0.92
C GLY A 38 13.44 16.43 -0.22
N PRO A 39 14.76 16.65 -0.13
CA PRO A 39 15.71 16.29 -1.19
C PRO A 39 15.73 14.78 -1.48
N ILE A 40 15.48 13.94 -0.47
CA ILE A 40 15.33 12.48 -0.60
C ILE A 40 14.06 12.11 -1.37
N ALA A 41 12.96 12.83 -1.14
CA ALA A 41 11.71 12.63 -1.85
C ALA A 41 11.82 12.99 -3.34
N SER A 42 12.75 13.87 -3.73
CA SER A 42 12.98 14.22 -5.14
C SER A 42 13.67 13.12 -5.95
N LEU A 43 14.56 12.33 -5.31
CA LEU A 43 15.20 11.16 -5.92
C LEU A 43 14.23 9.99 -6.05
N LEU A 44 13.44 9.74 -5.01
CA LEU A 44 12.34 8.77 -5.06
C LEU A 44 11.32 9.18 -6.14
N ARG A 45 10.99 10.47 -6.26
CA ARG A 45 10.15 11.00 -7.34
C ARG A 45 10.71 10.70 -8.72
N LYS A 46 12.02 10.73 -8.98
CA LYS A 46 12.59 10.40 -10.30
C LYS A 46 12.58 8.89 -10.63
N VAL A 47 12.79 8.04 -9.63
CA VAL A 47 12.73 6.58 -9.80
C VAL A 47 11.27 6.11 -9.92
N PHE A 48 10.37 6.75 -9.19
CA PHE A 48 8.93 6.45 -9.18
C PHE A 48 8.11 7.33 -10.14
N SER A 49 8.68 8.34 -10.80
CA SER A 49 7.99 9.15 -11.83
C SER A 49 7.75 8.39 -13.14
N LEU A 50 8.29 7.18 -13.27
CA LEU A 50 7.78 6.21 -14.25
C LEU A 50 6.37 5.69 -13.87
N GLY A 51 5.84 6.12 -12.72
CA GLY A 51 4.57 5.73 -12.12
C GLY A 51 4.74 4.43 -11.34
N LEU A 52 4.47 4.45 -10.04
CA LEU A 52 4.08 3.22 -9.36
C LEU A 52 2.70 2.83 -9.91
N THR A 53 2.68 2.12 -11.03
CA THR A 53 1.50 1.49 -11.63
C THR A 53 1.15 0.15 -10.96
N GLN A 54 1.89 -0.21 -9.90
CA GLN A 54 1.70 -1.43 -9.14
C GLN A 54 0.29 -1.43 -8.53
N GLU A 55 -0.48 -2.47 -8.82
CA GLU A 55 -1.75 -2.72 -8.15
C GLU A 55 -1.58 -3.86 -7.15
N PRO A 56 -1.90 -3.65 -5.86
CA PRO A 56 -1.83 -4.72 -4.89
C PRO A 56 -2.91 -5.77 -5.20
N GLN A 57 -2.48 -7.03 -5.26
CA GLN A 57 -3.31 -8.20 -5.50
C GLN A 57 -3.22 -9.13 -4.29
N LEU A 58 -4.29 -9.89 -4.06
CA LEU A 58 -4.38 -10.90 -3.02
C LEU A 58 -4.86 -12.21 -3.62
N SER A 59 -4.10 -13.27 -3.37
CA SER A 59 -4.46 -14.64 -3.72
C SER A 59 -4.52 -15.48 -2.45
N SER A 60 -5.39 -16.49 -2.45
CA SER A 60 -5.60 -17.38 -1.31
C SER A 60 -5.89 -18.80 -1.80
N SER A 61 -5.50 -19.80 -1.00
CA SER A 61 -5.85 -21.21 -1.22
C SER A 61 -7.32 -21.51 -0.89
N GLU A 62 -7.99 -20.62 -0.16
CA GLU A 62 -9.38 -20.77 0.26
C GLU A 62 -10.17 -19.48 0.06
N MET A 63 -11.49 -19.60 -0.14
CA MET A 63 -12.39 -18.46 -0.20
C MET A 63 -12.68 -17.95 1.21
N PHE A 64 -12.54 -16.64 1.40
CA PHE A 64 -12.95 -15.97 2.63
C PHE A 64 -13.42 -14.55 2.35
N ASP A 65 -14.18 -13.98 3.27
CA ASP A 65 -14.60 -12.58 3.18
C ASP A 65 -13.47 -11.65 3.63
N ILE A 66 -12.88 -10.94 2.68
CA ILE A 66 -11.76 -10.03 2.88
C ILE A 66 -12.09 -8.85 3.81
N TYR A 67 -13.37 -8.53 4.00
CA TYR A 67 -13.81 -7.45 4.90
C TYR A 67 -14.20 -7.94 6.29
N ARG A 68 -14.24 -9.26 6.51
CA ARG A 68 -14.54 -9.85 7.83
C ARG A 68 -13.34 -10.56 8.44
N ARG A 69 -12.43 -11.11 7.62
CA ARG A 69 -11.24 -11.79 8.12
C ARG A 69 -10.18 -10.75 8.56
N PRO A 70 -9.77 -10.74 9.85
CA PRO A 70 -8.69 -9.87 10.30
C PRO A 70 -7.38 -10.29 9.64
N PHE A 71 -6.57 -9.30 9.27
CA PHE A 71 -5.20 -9.54 8.84
C PHE A 71 -4.32 -9.76 10.07
N LEU A 72 -3.61 -10.88 10.09
CA LEU A 72 -2.67 -11.26 11.15
C LEU A 72 -1.37 -11.70 10.47
N LEU A 73 -0.23 -11.28 11.01
CA LEU A 73 1.12 -11.61 10.53
C LEU A 73 1.79 -12.58 11.51
#